data_AF-A0A8H4XDB2-F1
#
_entry.id   AF-A0A8H4XDB2-F1
#
_cell.length_a   1.000
_cell.length_b   1.000
_cell.length_c   1.000
_cell.angle_alpha   90.00
_cell.angle_beta   90.00
_cell.angle_gamma   90.00
#
_symmetry.space_group_name_H-M   'P 1'
#
loop_
_entity.id
_entity.type
_entity.pdbx_description
1 polymer ?
#
loop_
_entity_poly.entity_id
_entity_poly.type
_entity_poly.pdbx_seq_one_letter_code
_entity_poly.pdbx_strand_id
1 'polypeptide(L)' 'MDSSLHEVWQAAAGSPFFPTVNKGSQFWVGFLLLLLGFFLTGFFALNRTFINVPVLGIPASLAFAFGVVYMFCAVGVYV' A
#
# COMPACT_ATOMS: atom_id res chain seq x y z
N MET A 1 33.40 -3.29 21.03
CA MET A 1 33.79 -3.60 19.64
C MET A 1 32.52 -3.49 18.84
N ASP A 2 32.42 -2.47 17.99
CA ASP A 2 31.29 -2.38 17.07
C ASP A 2 31.42 -3.54 16.09
N SER A 3 30.45 -4.45 16.11
CA SER A 3 30.42 -5.60 15.20
C SER A 3 30.48 -5.09 13.76
N SER A 4 31.31 -5.71 12.93
CA SER A 4 31.38 -5.31 11.52
C SER A 4 30.02 -5.58 10.85
N LEU A 5 29.60 -4.73 9.89
CA LEU A 5 28.35 -4.96 9.13
C LEU A 5 28.32 -6.35 8.48
N HIS A 6 29.50 -6.88 8.13
CA HIS A 6 29.64 -8.23 7.59
C HIS A 6 29.27 -9.31 8.61
N GLU A 7 29.75 -9.22 9.85
CA GLU A 7 29.38 -10.17 10.92
C GLU A 7 27.89 -10.10 11.24
N VAL A 8 27.31 -8.90 11.27
CA VAL A 8 25.87 -8.72 11.46
C VAL A 8 25.07 -9.36 10.33
N TRP A 9 25.51 -9.20 9.08
CA TRP A 9 24.88 -9.84 7.92
C TRP A 9 24.92 -11.38 8.01
N GLN A 10 26.07 -11.96 8.37
CA GLN A 10 26.20 -13.41 8.53
C GLN A 10 25.31 -13.93 9.67
N ALA A 11 25.22 -13.20 10.77
CA ALA A 11 24.36 -13.56 11.89
C ALA A 11 22.85 -13.47 11.55
N ALA A 12 22.45 -12.58 10.64
CA ALA A 12 21.06 -12.38 10.23
C ALA A 12 20.51 -13.50 9.32
N ALA A 13 21.33 -14.44 8.84
CA ALA A 13 20.90 -15.54 7.97
C ALA A 13 19.75 -16.39 8.55
N GLY A 14 19.61 -16.45 9.88
CA GLY A 14 18.52 -17.15 10.57
C GLY A 14 17.22 -16.36 10.72
N SER A 15 17.20 -15.09 10.33
CA SER A 15 16.05 -14.17 10.50
C SER A 15 15.70 -13.47 9.17
N PRO A 16 15.14 -14.20 8.18
CA PRO A 16 14.77 -13.62 6.90
C PRO A 16 13.66 -12.56 7.04
N PHE A 17 13.68 -11.58 6.13
CA PHE A 17 12.64 -10.57 6.05
C PHE A 17 11.35 -11.16 5.49
N PHE A 18 10.25 -10.97 6.22
CA PHE A 18 8.91 -11.30 5.77
C PHE A 18 8.13 -10.01 5.52
N PRO A 19 7.73 -9.73 4.26
CA PRO A 19 6.97 -8.52 3.97
C PRO A 19 5.57 -8.61 4.55
N THR A 20 5.05 -7.50 5.06
CA THR A 20 3.66 -7.40 5.53
C THR A 20 2.66 -7.76 4.41
N VAL A 21 2.98 -7.44 3.16
CA VAL A 21 2.19 -7.83 1.98
C VAL A 21 3.06 -8.64 1.03
N ASN A 22 2.71 -9.90 0.85
CA ASN A 22 3.41 -10.83 -0.02
C ASN A 22 3.39 -10.38 -1.48
N LYS A 23 4.47 -10.66 -2.21
CA LYS A 23 4.61 -10.28 -3.63
C LYS A 23 3.44 -10.77 -4.49
N GLY A 24 3.02 -12.01 -4.29
CA GLY A 24 1.93 -12.64 -5.03
C GLY A 24 0.54 -12.05 -4.76
N SER A 25 0.35 -11.28 -3.69
CA SER A 25 -0.93 -10.63 -3.37
C SER A 25 -0.98 -9.15 -3.73
N GLN A 26 0.14 -8.53 -4.11
CA GLN A 26 0.20 -7.09 -4.41
C GLN A 26 -0.80 -6.65 -5.48
N PHE A 27 -1.01 -7.47 -6.52
CA PHE A 27 -2.03 -7.18 -7.55
C PHE A 27 -3.43 -7.09 -6.94
N TRP A 28 -3.84 -8.10 -6.17
CA TRP A 28 -5.18 -8.16 -5.59
C TRP A 28 -5.40 -7.06 -4.55
N VAL A 29 -4.40 -6.79 -3.71
CA VAL A 29 -4.45 -5.69 -2.74
C VAL A 29 -4.59 -4.34 -3.46
N GLY A 30 -3.74 -4.09 -4.46
CA GLY A 30 -3.78 -2.87 -5.25
C GLY A 30 -5.12 -2.70 -5.98
N PHE A 31 -5.58 -3.73 -6.68
CA PHE A 31 -6.85 -3.73 -7.41
C PHE A 31 -8.05 -3.43 -6.51
N LEU A 32 -8.16 -4.10 -5.36
CA LEU A 32 -9.27 -3.90 -4.42
C LEU A 32 -9.26 -2.48 -3.83
N LEU A 33 -8.08 -1.97 -3.48
CA LEU A 33 -7.94 -0.60 -2.98
C LEU A 33 -8.32 0.45 -4.05
N LEU A 34 -7.91 0.25 -5.30
CA LEU A 34 -8.29 1.14 -6.41
C LEU A 34 -9.79 1.08 -6.71
N LEU A 35 -10.38 -0.12 -6.70
CA LEU A 35 -11.82 -0.29 -6.92
C LEU A 35 -12.62 0.38 -5.81
N LEU A 36 -12.22 0.20 -4.56
CA LEU A 36 -12.82 0.86 -3.41
C LEU A 36 -12.65 2.39 -3.49
N GLY A 37 -11.45 2.87 -3.82
CA GLY A 37 -11.17 4.28 -4.05
C GLY A 37 -12.07 4.86 -5.13
N PHE A 38 -12.22 4.19 -6.27
CA PHE A 38 -13.06 4.61 -7.39
C PHE A 38 -14.53 4.79 -6.95
N PHE A 39 -15.09 3.81 -6.25
CA PHE A 39 -16.46 3.92 -5.75
C PHE A 39 -16.60 5.02 -4.71
N LEU A 40 -15.72 5.10 -3.71
CA LEU A 40 -15.79 6.14 -2.68
C LEU A 40 -15.65 7.55 -3.27
N THR A 41 -14.75 7.75 -4.24
CA THR A 41 -14.62 9.00 -4.97
C THR A 41 -15.89 9.33 -5.74
N GLY A 42 -16.50 8.34 -6.40
CA GLY A 42 -17.80 8.49 -7.06
C GLY A 42 -18.91 8.94 -6.10
N PHE A 43 -19.06 8.25 -4.97
CA PHE A 43 -20.04 8.61 -3.93
C PHE A 43 -19.79 10.01 -3.37
N PHE A 44 -18.54 10.36 -3.07
CA PHE A 44 -18.16 11.70 -2.63
C PHE A 44 -18.49 12.76 -3.69
N ALA A 45 -18.22 12.47 -4.97
CA ALA A 45 -18.49 13.39 -6.07
C ALA A 45 -19.99 13.64 -6.30
N LEU A 46 -20.83 12.64 -6.06
CA LEU A 46 -22.29 12.75 -6.17
C LEU A 46 -22.94 13.47 -4.98
N ASN A 47 -22.30 13.48 -3.81
CA ASN A 47 -22.80 14.16 -2.62
C ASN A 47 -21.68 14.95 -1.91
N ARG A 48 -21.39 16.16 -2.42
CA ARG A 48 -20.31 17.00 -1.90
C ARG A 48 -20.79 17.86 -0.74
N THR A 49 -20.37 17.49 0.47
CA THR A 49 -20.54 18.29 1.69
C THR A 49 -19.24 18.32 2.47
N PHE A 50 -19.07 19.31 3.36
CA PHE A 50 -17.91 19.36 4.25
C PHE A 50 -17.77 18.13 5.15
N ILE A 51 -18.90 17.52 5.55
CA ILE A 51 -18.91 16.29 6.36
C ILE A 51 -18.41 15.09 5.54
N ASN A 52 -18.72 15.05 4.24
CA ASN A 52 -18.30 13.95 3.38
C ASN A 52 -16.81 14.00 3.03
N VAL A 53 -16.10 15.09 3.30
CA VAL A 53 -14.64 15.18 3.11
C VAL A 53 -13.90 14.19 4.04
N PRO A 54 -14.03 14.26 5.38
CA PRO A 54 -13.37 13.29 6.25
C PRO A 54 -13.97 11.88 6.15
N VAL A 55 -15.28 11.75 5.86
CA VAL A 55 -15.96 10.44 5.84
C VAL A 55 -15.71 9.67 4.54
N LEU A 56 -15.64 10.35 3.39
CA LEU A 56 -15.52 9.72 2.07
C LEU A 56 -14.26 10.18 1.33
N GLY A 57 -14.00 11.49 1.29
CA GLY A 57 -12.87 12.06 0.56
C GLY A 57 -11.49 11.57 1.03
N ILE A 58 -11.24 11.62 2.34
CA ILE A 58 -9.98 11.13 2.94
C ILE A 58 -9.82 9.62 2.72
N PRO A 59 -10.79 8.76 3.09
CA PRO A 59 -10.69 7.32 2.83
C PRO A 59 -10.52 6.97 1.34
N ALA A 60 -11.23 7.65 0.43
CA ALA A 60 -11.07 7.46 -1.01
C ALA A 60 -9.64 7.79 -1.46
N SER A 61 -9.08 8.89 -0.96
CA SER A 61 -7.73 9.35 -1.32
C SER A 61 -6.66 8.37 -0.83
N LEU A 62 -6.79 7.87 0.40
CA LEU A 62 -5.89 6.85 0.95
C LEU A 62 -5.99 5.55 0.14
N ALA A 63 -7.20 5.08 -0.14
CA ALA A 63 -7.42 3.87 -0.93
C ALA A 63 -6.78 3.98 -2.33
N PHE A 64 -6.97 5.12 -3.01
CA PHE A 64 -6.30 5.37 -4.28
C PHE A 64 -4.77 5.40 -4.15
N ALA A 65 -4.22 6.16 -3.20
CA ALA A 65 -2.77 6.31 -3.04
C ALA A 65 -2.07 4.97 -2.80
N PHE A 66 -2.54 4.20 -1.82
CA PHE A 66 -1.97 2.88 -1.54
C PHE A 66 -2.25 1.88 -2.67
N GLY A 67 -3.43 1.95 -3.29
CA GLY A 67 -3.79 1.09 -4.42
C GLY A 67 -2.85 1.26 -5.61
N VAL A 68 -2.50 2.51 -5.96
CA VAL A 68 -1.55 2.81 -7.04
C VAL A 68 -0.17 2.25 -6.72
N VAL A 69 0.35 2.46 -5.51
CA VAL A 69 1.67 1.94 -5.10
C VAL A 69 1.72 0.41 -5.23
N TYR A 70 0.70 -0.30 -4.71
CA TYR A 70 0.65 -1.75 -4.84
C TYR A 70 0.51 -2.22 -6.30
N MET A 71 -0.18 -1.46 -7.16
CA MET A 71 -0.24 -1.79 -8.59
C MET A 71 1.07 -1.57 -9.32
N PHE A 72 1.82 -0.51 -9.01
CA PHE A 72 3.17 -0.30 -9.54
C PHE A 72 4.10 -1.43 -9.14
N CYS A 73 4.04 -1.83 -7.87
CA CYS A 73 4.75 -3.01 -7.40
C CYS A 73 4.28 -4.26 -8.14
N ALA A 74 2.97 -4.48 -8.33
CA ALA A 74 2.44 -5.66 -9.01
C ALA A 74 2.95 -5.82 -10.45
N VAL A 75 3.15 -4.73 -11.20
CA VAL A 75 3.70 -4.75 -12.56
C VAL A 75 5.23 -4.73 -12.63
N GLY A 76 5.90 -4.73 -11.47
CA GLY A 76 7.35 -4.88 -11.39
C GLY A 76 8.17 -3.59 -11.52
N VAL A 77 7.54 -2.41 -11.40
CA VAL A 77 8.30 -1.13 -11.33
C VAL A 77 9.09 -1.07 -10.02
N TYR A 78 8.47 -1.51 -8.91
CA TYR A 78 8.97 -1.38 -7.54
C TYR A 78 9.30 0.07 -7.15
N VAL A 79 9.06 0.44 -5.89
CA VAL A 79 9.37 1.76 -5.33
C VAL A 79 10.17 1.55 -4.07
#